data_AF-A0A1J3I4M9-F1
#
_entry.id   AF-A0A1J3I4M9-F1
#
_cell.length_a   1.000
_cell.length_b   1.000
_cell.length_c   1.000
_cell.angle_alpha   90.00
_cell.angle_beta   90.00
_cell.angle_gamma   90.00
#
_symmetry.space_group_name_H-M   'P 1'
#
loop_
_entity.id
_entity.type
_entity.pdbx_description
1 polymer ?
#
loop_
_entity_poly.entity_id
_entity_poly.type
_entity_poly.pdbx_seq_one_letter_code
_entity_poly.pdbx_strand_id
1 'polypeptide(L)'
;KKILLFCGQDDEISSQAEIFILFSLPDLILQSLLHPLRIYLRAQSITLPLTYSAFFAVILHIPINYLLVSSLGLGLKGVALGAIWTNVNLLGFL
;
A
#
# COMPACT_ATOMS: atom_id res chain seq x y z
N LYS A 1 17.34 8.69 -1.76
CA LYS A 1 18.62 8.39 -1.08
C LYS A 1 19.29 9.59 -0.38
N LYS A 2 19.56 10.73 -1.03
CA LYS A 2 20.31 11.87 -0.43
C LYS A 2 19.76 12.39 0.91
N ILE A 3 18.44 12.49 1.04
CA ILE A 3 17.79 12.94 2.28
C ILE A 3 18.04 11.92 3.41
N LEU A 4 17.97 10.62 3.11
CA LEU A 4 18.20 9.56 4.10
C LEU A 4 19.65 9.52 4.59
N LEU A 5 20.60 9.65 3.66
CA LEU A 5 22.02 9.77 3.99
C LEU A 5 22.31 11.02 4.84
N PHE A 6 21.66 12.14 4.52
CA PHE A 6 21.75 13.37 5.33
C PHE A 6 21.23 13.15 6.76
N CYS A 7 20.18 12.34 6.94
CA CYS A 7 19.69 11.93 8.26
C CYS A 7 20.60 10.94 8.99
N GLY A 8 21.76 10.57 8.42
CA GLY A 8 22.71 9.63 9.02
C GLY A 8 22.35 8.15 8.81
N GLN A 9 21.48 7.83 7.86
CA GLN A 9 21.15 6.45 7.54
C GLN A 9 22.26 5.76 6.75
N ASP A 10 22.37 4.44 6.93
CA ASP A 10 23.28 3.58 6.17
C ASP A 10 23.00 3.63 4.66
N ASP A 11 24.05 3.47 3.84
CA ASP A 11 23.95 3.57 2.38
C ASP A 11 23.13 2.44 1.74
N GLU A 12 23.25 1.21 2.24
CA GLU A 12 22.49 0.07 1.74
C GLU A 12 21.01 0.22 2.09
N ILE A 13 20.71 0.58 3.34
CA ILE A 13 19.33 0.83 3.79
C ILE A 13 18.71 1.99 3.01
N SER A 14 19.46 3.07 2.80
CA SER A 14 19.00 4.25 2.05
C SER A 14 18.71 3.94 0.59
N SER A 15 19.45 3.01 0.00
CA SER A 15 19.25 2.54 -1.38
C SER A 15 17.98 1.69 -1.51
N GLN A 16 17.75 0.78 -0.57
CA GLN A 16 16.53 -0.03 -0.54
C GLN A 16 15.28 0.83 -0.28
N ALA A 17 15.36 1.76 0.68
CA ALA A 17 14.27 2.67 1.00
C ALA A 17 13.91 3.59 -0.18
N GLU A 18 14.89 4.05 -0.96
CA GLU A 18 14.62 4.83 -2.17
C GLU A 18 13.79 4.05 -3.19
N ILE A 19 14.13 2.77 -3.43
CA ILE A 19 13.37 1.90 -4.32
C ILE A 19 11.94 1.74 -3.79
N PHE A 20 11.78 1.44 -2.51
CA PHE A 20 10.46 1.29 -1.90
C PHE A 20 9.61 2.56 -2.04
N ILE A 21 10.19 3.73 -1.74
CA ILE A 21 9.50 5.03 -1.82
C ILE A 21 9.05 5.30 -3.25
N LEU A 22 9.92 5.11 -4.24
CA LEU A 22 9.59 5.34 -5.65
C LEU A 22 8.43 4.44 -6.11
N PHE A 23 8.45 3.16 -5.73
CA PHE A 23 7.37 2.23 -6.07
C PHE A 23 6.08 2.48 -5.28
N SER A 24 6.15 3.15 -4.12
CA SER A 24 4.99 3.51 -3.30
C SER A 24 4.33 4.83 -3.71
N LEU A 25 4.95 5.63 -4.59
CA LEU A 25 4.39 6.91 -5.02
C LEU A 25 2.96 6.81 -5.62
N PRO A 26 2.63 5.83 -6.47
CA PRO A 26 1.27 5.70 -7.00
C PRO A 26 0.24 5.43 -5.91
N ASP A 27 0.65 4.80 -4.81
CA ASP A 27 -0.23 4.52 -3.67
C ASP A 27 -0.78 5.81 -3.04
N LEU A 28 0.01 6.89 -3.05
CA LEU A 28 -0.40 8.19 -2.51
C LEU A 28 -1.62 8.76 -3.26
N ILE A 29 -1.68 8.56 -4.58
CA ILE A 29 -2.83 9.01 -5.39
C ILE A 29 -4.07 8.23 -4.96
N LEU A 30 -3.96 6.92 -4.82
CA LEU A 30 -5.06 6.06 -4.35
C LEU A 30 -5.53 6.45 -2.95
N GLN A 31 -4.59 6.68 -2.03
CA GLN A 31 -4.87 7.12 -0.67
C GLN A 31 -5.56 8.48 -0.64
N SER A 32 -5.21 9.41 -1.53
CA SER A 32 -5.85 10.73 -1.61
C SER A 32 -7.35 10.64 -1.90
N LEU A 33 -7.79 9.58 -2.60
CA LEU A 33 -9.20 9.31 -2.88
C LEU A 33 -9.87 8.50 -1.77
N LEU A 34 -9.17 7.48 -1.25
CA LEU A 34 -9.69 6.58 -0.23
C LEU A 34 -9.92 7.28 1.11
N HIS A 35 -8.99 8.12 1.55
CA HIS A 35 -9.07 8.74 2.89
C HIS A 35 -10.33 9.61 3.05
N PRO A 36 -10.66 10.54 2.13
CA PRO A 36 -11.90 11.32 2.22
C PRO A 36 -13.15 10.44 2.21
N LEU A 37 -13.21 9.43 1.34
CA LEU A 37 -14.37 8.54 1.22
C LEU A 37 -14.61 7.73 2.50
N ARG A 38 -13.53 7.21 3.10
CA ARG A 38 -13.59 6.50 4.40
C ARG A 38 -14.12 7.40 5.52
N ILE A 39 -13.64 8.65 5.58
CA ILE A 39 -14.07 9.60 6.61
C ILE A 39 -15.53 9.98 6.39
N TYR A 40 -15.94 10.25 5.15
CA TYR A 40 -17.32 10.59 4.79
C TYR A 40 -18.31 9.48 5.19
N LEU A 41 -18.04 8.23 4.78
CA LEU A 41 -18.91 7.09 5.11
C LEU A 41 -19.00 6.86 6.63
N ARG A 42 -17.87 6.98 7.33
CA ARG A 42 -17.83 6.85 8.80
C ARG A 42 -18.60 7.96 9.50
N ALA A 43 -18.51 9.20 9.01
CA ALA A 43 -19.26 10.33 9.54
C ALA A 43 -20.78 10.13 9.39
N GLN A 44 -21.21 9.41 8.35
CA GLN A 44 -22.61 9.01 8.16
C GLN A 44 -23.01 7.72 8.89
N SER A 45 -22.14 7.17 9.73
CA SER A 45 -22.31 5.86 10.41
C SER A 45 -22.45 4.65 9.46
N ILE A 46 -22.08 4.81 8.18
CA ILE A 46 -22.09 3.73 7.18
C ILE A 46 -20.73 3.01 7.22
N THR A 47 -20.55 2.14 8.22
CA THR A 47 -19.28 1.44 8.44
C THR A 47 -19.25 0.03 7.88
N LEU A 48 -20.39 -0.64 7.70
CA LEU A 48 -20.46 -2.03 7.24
C LEU A 48 -19.80 -2.26 5.86
N PRO A 49 -20.08 -1.46 4.80
CA PRO A 49 -19.42 -1.63 3.51
C PRO A 49 -17.91 -1.44 3.59
N LEU A 50 -17.47 -0.48 4.42
CA LEU A 50 -16.05 -0.23 4.66
C LEU A 50 -15.37 -1.40 5.37
N THR A 51 -16.05 -2.04 6.32
CA THR A 51 -15.53 -3.21 7.03
C THR A 51 -15.43 -4.43 6.12
N TYR A 52 -16.46 -4.71 5.31
CA TYR A 52 -16.43 -5.85 4.38
C TYR A 52 -15.38 -5.65 3.29
N SER A 53 -15.32 -4.48 2.66
CA SER A 53 -14.29 -4.17 1.66
C SER A 53 -12.88 -4.33 2.24
N ALA A 54 -12.62 -3.83 3.45
CA ALA A 54 -11.33 -3.97 4.12
C ALA A 54 -10.99 -5.43 4.42
N PHE A 55 -11.97 -6.21 4.87
CA PHE A 55 -11.80 -7.64 5.14
C PHE A 55 -11.39 -8.40 3.88
N PHE A 56 -12.13 -8.22 2.77
CA PHE A 56 -11.80 -8.88 1.50
C PHE A 56 -10.47 -8.40 0.91
N ALA A 57 -10.17 -7.10 1.02
CA ALA A 57 -8.90 -6.54 0.55
C ALA A 57 -7.70 -7.17 1.29
N VAL A 58 -7.79 -7.35 2.60
CA VAL A 58 -6.73 -7.99 3.41
C VAL A 58 -6.61 -9.48 3.09
N ILE A 59 -7.72 -10.20 2.91
CA ILE A 59 -7.68 -11.61 2.51
C ILE A 59 -6.96 -11.76 1.17
N LEU A 60 -7.26 -10.91 0.20
CA LEU A 60 -6.60 -10.93 -1.10
C LEU A 60 -5.16 -10.42 -1.04
N HIS A 61 -4.81 -9.56 -0.09
CA HIS A 61 -3.44 -9.08 0.06
C HIS A 61 -2.45 -10.22 0.32
N ILE A 62 -2.81 -11.20 1.17
CA ILE A 62 -1.91 -12.31 1.53
C ILE A 62 -1.41 -13.10 0.30
N PRO A 63 -2.29 -13.67 -0.56
CA PRO A 63 -1.85 -14.41 -1.73
C PRO A 63 -1.18 -13.51 -2.78
N ILE A 64 -1.62 -12.26 -2.93
CA ILE A 64 -1.07 -11.31 -3.90
C ILE A 64 0.35 -10.91 -3.51
N ASN A 65 0.57 -10.64 -2.23
CA ASN A 65 1.89 -10.31 -1.71
C ASN A 65 2.83 -11.52 -1.79
N TYR A 66 2.35 -12.73 -1.46
CA TYR A 66 3.13 -13.95 -1.66
C TYR A 66 3.52 -14.17 -3.14
N LEU A 67 2.58 -13.95 -4.06
CA LEU A 67 2.82 -14.09 -5.49
C LEU A 67 3.84 -13.04 -5.98
N LEU A 68 3.68 -11.78 -5.61
CA LEU A 68 4.57 -10.68 -6.01
C LEU A 68 5.98 -10.80 -5.42
N VAL A 69 6.08 -11.14 -4.14
CA VAL A 69 7.37 -11.18 -3.44
C VAL A 69 8.10 -12.49 -3.71
N SER A 70 7.44 -13.63 -3.49
CA SER A 70 8.08 -14.94 -3.53
C SER A 70 8.04 -15.56 -4.93
N SER A 71 6.89 -15.54 -5.61
CA SER A 71 6.75 -16.23 -6.90
C SER A 71 7.38 -15.45 -8.06
N LEU A 72 7.25 -14.12 -8.05
CA LEU A 72 7.83 -13.23 -9.06
C LEU A 72 9.23 -12.70 -8.68
N GLY A 73 9.70 -12.98 -7.44
CA GLY A 73 11.02 -12.58 -6.97
C GLY A 73 11.22 -11.06 -6.89
N LEU A 74 10.15 -10.26 -6.82
CA LEU A 74 10.24 -8.78 -6.84
C LEU A 74 10.73 -8.20 -5.51
N GLY A 75 10.83 -9.03 -4.46
CA GLY A 75 11.34 -8.62 -3.15
C GLY A 75 10.63 -7.38 -2.62
N LEU A 76 11.41 -6.34 -2.29
CA LEU A 76 10.90 -5.08 -1.73
C LEU A 76 9.95 -4.32 -2.68
N LYS A 77 10.16 -4.41 -4.01
CA LYS A 77 9.25 -3.82 -5.01
C LYS A 77 7.91 -4.54 -4.99
N GLY A 78 7.93 -5.87 -4.81
CA GLY A 78 6.74 -6.71 -4.68
C GLY A 78 5.88 -6.29 -3.50
N VAL A 79 6.50 -5.95 -2.36
CA VAL A 79 5.80 -5.44 -1.17
C VAL A 79 5.10 -4.12 -1.46
N ALA A 80 5.78 -3.17 -2.11
CA ALA A 80 5.19 -1.88 -2.48
C ALA A 80 4.00 -2.04 -3.45
N LEU A 81 4.14 -2.90 -4.47
CA LEU A 81 3.05 -3.23 -5.40
C LEU A 81 1.89 -3.95 -4.72
N GLY A 82 2.18 -4.85 -3.76
CA GLY A 82 1.18 -5.54 -2.97
C GLY A 82 0.34 -4.58 -2.13
N ALA A 83 0.96 -3.52 -1.59
CA ALA A 83 0.25 -2.47 -0.86
C ALA A 83 -0.69 -1.66 -1.77
N ILE A 84 -0.20 -1.26 -2.96
CA ILE A 84 -1.02 -0.57 -3.97
C ILE A 84 -2.23 -1.43 -4.34
N TRP A 85 -2.00 -2.71 -4.61
CA TRP A 85 -3.07 -3.62 -5.01
C TRP A 85 -4.13 -3.80 -3.91
N THR A 86 -3.74 -3.81 -2.64
CA THR A 86 -4.69 -3.83 -1.52
C THR A 86 -5.57 -2.59 -1.50
N ASN A 87 -5.00 -1.41 -1.73
CA ASN A 87 -5.77 -0.17 -1.79
C ASN A 87 -6.68 -0.12 -3.02
N VAL A 88 -6.24 -0.67 -4.17
CA VAL A 88 -7.10 -0.86 -5.36
C VAL A 88 -8.27 -1.76 -5.03
N ASN A 89 -8.02 -2.94 -4.44
CA ASN A 89 -9.07 -3.88 -4.05
C ASN A 89 -10.07 -3.25 -3.09
N LEU A 90 -9.58 -2.50 -2.09
CA LEU A 90 -10.43 -1.81 -1.15
C LEU A 90 -11.35 -0.80 -1.86
N LEU A 91 -10.79 0.01 -2.77
CA LEU A 91 -11.57 0.98 -3.54
C LEU A 91 -12.58 0.28 -4.45
N GLY A 92 -12.22 -0.86 -5.05
CA GLY A 92 -13.13 -1.62 -5.91
C GLY A 92 -14.25 -2.35 -5.16
N PHE A 93 -14.06 -2.66 -3.88
CA PHE A 93 -15.08 -3.30 -3.04
C PHE A 93 -15.97 -2.33 -2.27
N LEU A 94 -15.63 -1.03 -2.27
CA LEU A 94 -16.36 0.02 -1.58
C LEU A 94 -17.45 0.61 -2.46
#